data_AF-A0A6N9I3Z0-F1
#
_entry.id   AF-A0A6N9I3Z0-F1
#
_cell.length_a   1.000
_cell.length_b   1.000
_cell.length_c   1.000
_cell.angle_alpha   90.00
_cell.angle_beta   90.00
_cell.angle_gamma   90.00
#
_symmetry.space_group_name_H-M   'P 1'
#
loop_
_entity.id
_entity.type
_entity.pdbx_description
1 polymer ?
#
loop_
_entity_poly.entity_id
_entity_poly.type
_entity_poly.pdbx_seq_one_letter_code
_entity_poly.pdbx_strand_id
1 'polypeptide(L)'
;MNASLIKNEIMENPMTDTKLQLLMEKIPISSSSSILRSDLNHLIFINNFKLNDVLQMYRYISSNNIPILSDVPSSVIEFLEPVIHGTSWSENLLALINLLDSGLTLNDMYLFDEELEHLCQYTQNVKATIRKSLKYLIASKKIMKTSAGLYFPISHQHQVTAEDESGSSDFQDLDSLISSPNFQNELNQAKEVANFENNTEYLERFQGSRDTKSLELLVEANASLVKKIAFQYHNFAKVGYSLDDMVVEGEIGLLKAIEKFDLSLGNQFSTYATYWIRQAILRGLANQSTTVRLPVHLRNTIQSMHKTAKLLTDELSRSPSIRELAVKMNVSTKTIIQLQTIENQFNSNLPSLDKPVQGEQETTLLNLLPDQDYSVYDDIENADLTAQLDRLLATLTSRESEIIIQRFGLRNNEAMTLEELGKKYGLTRERIRQIEAKALKKMKRSSSEKYIDDWK
;
A
#
# COMPACT_ATOMS: atom_id res chain seq x y z
N MET A 1 8.30 -45.96 33.16
CA MET A 1 7.59 -45.25 34.25
C MET A 1 7.19 -43.88 33.74
N ASN A 2 5.96 -43.44 34.08
CA ASN A 2 5.34 -42.12 33.81
C ASN A 2 4.13 -42.08 32.84
N ALA A 3 3.53 -43.20 32.44
CA ALA A 3 2.20 -43.15 31.78
C ALA A 3 1.06 -42.84 32.78
N SER A 4 1.19 -43.27 34.04
CA SER A 4 0.18 -43.07 35.08
C SER A 4 0.23 -41.68 35.73
N LEU A 5 1.41 -41.05 35.83
CA LEU A 5 1.58 -39.69 36.35
C LEU A 5 1.01 -38.64 35.38
N ILE A 6 1.22 -38.85 34.08
CA ILE A 6 0.68 -37.99 33.01
C ILE A 6 -0.86 -38.09 32.94
N LYS A 7 -1.43 -39.27 33.21
CA LYS A 7 -2.89 -39.50 33.23
C LYS A 7 -3.61 -38.70 34.30
N ASN A 8 -2.97 -38.46 35.46
CA ASN A 8 -3.59 -37.71 36.55
C ASN A 8 -3.46 -36.18 36.37
N GLU A 9 -2.41 -35.67 35.72
CA GLU A 9 -2.26 -34.22 35.43
C GLU A 9 -3.11 -33.71 34.25
N ILE A 10 -3.61 -34.62 33.40
CA ILE A 10 -4.41 -34.30 32.21
C ILE A 10 -5.92 -34.20 32.52
N MET A 11 -6.42 -34.86 33.57
CA MET A 11 -7.86 -35.03 33.78
C MET A 11 -8.59 -33.86 34.48
N GLU A 12 -7.90 -32.83 35.00
CA GLU A 12 -8.54 -31.88 35.93
C GLU A 12 -8.90 -30.46 35.42
N ASN A 13 -8.62 -30.01 34.18
CA ASN A 13 -9.17 -28.73 33.62
C ASN A 13 -8.81 -28.50 32.13
N PRO A 14 -9.51 -27.62 31.37
CA PRO A 14 -9.35 -27.47 29.92
C PRO A 14 -7.92 -27.07 29.49
N MET A 15 -7.43 -27.70 28.43
CA MET A 15 -6.06 -27.63 27.91
C MET A 15 -5.65 -26.20 27.49
N THR A 16 -4.61 -25.66 28.13
CA THR A 16 -3.92 -24.41 27.74
C THR A 16 -2.73 -24.71 26.81
N ASP A 17 -2.36 -23.74 25.96
CA ASP A 17 -1.26 -23.82 24.95
C ASP A 17 0.07 -24.39 25.51
N THR A 18 0.34 -24.16 26.79
CA THR A 18 1.55 -24.64 27.48
C THR A 18 1.61 -26.17 27.61
N LYS A 19 0.47 -26.85 27.73
CA LYS A 19 0.43 -28.33 27.79
C LYS A 19 0.60 -28.99 26.42
N LEU A 20 0.18 -28.34 25.34
CA LEU A 20 0.44 -28.78 23.96
C LEU A 20 1.93 -28.71 23.63
N GLN A 21 2.61 -27.64 24.05
CA GLN A 21 4.08 -27.51 23.96
C GLN A 21 4.81 -28.64 24.69
N LEU A 22 4.37 -28.98 25.90
CA LEU A 22 5.01 -30.00 26.75
C LEU A 22 4.77 -31.44 26.24
N LEU A 23 3.67 -31.66 25.50
CA LEU A 23 3.40 -32.91 24.78
C LEU A 23 4.28 -33.04 23.53
N MET A 24 4.48 -31.94 22.79
CA MET A 24 5.32 -31.92 21.58
C MET A 24 6.81 -32.11 21.88
N GLU A 25 7.31 -31.63 23.03
CA GLU A 25 8.70 -31.85 23.47
C GLU A 25 9.03 -33.32 23.79
N LYS A 26 8.02 -34.14 24.11
CA LYS A 26 8.21 -35.55 24.48
C LYS A 26 8.23 -36.51 23.29
N ILE A 27 8.09 -36.00 22.06
CA ILE A 27 8.21 -36.79 20.83
C ILE A 27 9.71 -36.99 20.55
N PRO A 28 10.23 -38.23 20.55
CA PRO A 28 11.63 -38.46 20.21
C PRO A 28 11.84 -38.09 18.74
N ILE A 29 12.66 -37.07 18.51
CA ILE A 29 13.07 -36.60 17.18
C ILE A 29 13.97 -37.69 16.57
N SER A 30 13.37 -38.66 15.88
CA SER A 30 14.10 -39.67 15.11
C SER A 30 14.63 -39.03 13.82
N SER A 31 15.85 -38.50 13.89
CA SER A 31 16.88 -38.31 12.83
C SER A 31 16.51 -37.94 11.38
N SER A 32 15.29 -37.52 11.09
CA SER A 32 14.83 -36.90 9.84
C SER A 32 13.70 -35.96 10.23
N SER A 33 13.81 -34.69 9.85
CA SER A 33 12.96 -33.55 10.25
C SER A 33 11.52 -33.61 9.71
N SER A 34 10.81 -34.70 9.97
CA SER A 34 9.42 -34.93 9.56
C SER A 34 8.74 -35.83 10.59
N ILE A 35 7.68 -35.35 11.22
CA ILE A 35 6.80 -36.18 12.06
C ILE A 35 5.90 -36.98 11.11
N LEU A 36 5.89 -38.31 11.23
CA LEU A 36 5.03 -39.15 10.40
C LEU A 36 3.56 -39.05 10.88
N ARG A 37 2.61 -38.97 9.93
CA ARG A 37 1.16 -38.93 10.21
C ARG A 37 0.70 -40.15 11.02
N SER A 38 1.38 -41.30 10.85
CA SER A 38 1.14 -42.53 11.62
C SER A 38 1.41 -42.36 13.12
N ASP A 39 2.44 -41.61 13.50
CA ASP A 39 2.87 -41.48 14.90
C ASP A 39 1.90 -40.57 15.67
N LEU A 40 1.39 -39.53 15.00
CA LEU A 40 0.30 -38.70 15.51
C LEU A 40 -1.00 -39.50 15.64
N ASN A 41 -1.35 -40.31 14.64
CA ASN A 41 -2.53 -41.19 14.72
C ASN A 41 -2.43 -42.19 15.87
N HIS A 42 -1.24 -42.75 16.10
CA HIS A 42 -0.99 -43.69 17.20
C HIS A 42 -1.13 -43.02 18.57
N LEU A 43 -0.69 -41.77 18.71
CA LEU A 43 -0.87 -40.96 19.92
C LEU A 43 -2.33 -40.55 20.15
N ILE A 44 -3.06 -40.25 19.07
CA ILE A 44 -4.49 -39.91 19.14
C ILE A 44 -5.29 -41.11 19.67
N PHE A 45 -4.99 -42.31 19.16
CA PHE A 45 -5.68 -43.54 19.51
C PHE A 45 -5.36 -44.05 20.93
N ILE A 46 -4.10 -43.95 21.38
CA ILE A 46 -3.70 -44.42 22.72
C ILE A 46 -4.34 -43.56 23.84
N ASN A 47 -4.58 -42.28 23.58
CA ASN A 47 -4.96 -41.31 24.61
C ASN A 47 -6.43 -40.85 24.57
N ASN A 48 -7.27 -41.38 23.65
CA ASN A 48 -8.70 -41.03 23.54
C ASN A 48 -8.97 -39.51 23.48
N PHE A 49 -8.28 -38.78 22.61
CA PHE A 49 -8.46 -37.34 22.46
C PHE A 49 -9.82 -36.97 21.84
N LYS A 50 -10.40 -35.81 22.22
CA LYS A 50 -11.60 -35.27 21.57
C LYS A 50 -11.24 -34.61 20.24
N LEU A 51 -12.19 -34.52 19.30
CA LEU A 51 -11.99 -33.92 17.97
C LEU A 51 -11.41 -32.48 18.01
N ASN A 52 -11.81 -31.70 19.00
CA ASN A 52 -11.29 -30.35 19.23
C ASN A 52 -9.80 -30.34 19.59
N ASP A 53 -9.34 -31.33 20.38
CA ASP A 53 -7.93 -31.45 20.77
C ASP A 53 -7.06 -31.86 19.57
N VAL A 54 -7.59 -32.73 18.71
CA VAL A 54 -6.95 -33.13 17.45
C VAL A 54 -6.79 -31.94 16.51
N LEU A 55 -7.83 -31.10 16.38
CA LEU A 55 -7.77 -29.88 15.57
C LEU A 55 -6.74 -28.87 16.08
N GLN A 56 -6.62 -28.70 17.40
CA GLN A 56 -5.61 -27.82 17.99
C GLN A 56 -4.19 -28.33 17.72
N MET A 57 -3.96 -29.64 17.79
CA MET A 57 -2.67 -30.23 17.41
C MET A 57 -2.35 -29.97 15.93
N TYR A 58 -3.30 -30.14 15.01
CA TYR A 58 -3.10 -29.82 13.59
C TYR A 58 -2.84 -28.34 13.34
N ARG A 59 -3.52 -27.42 14.06
CA ARG A 59 -3.26 -25.97 14.00
C ARG A 59 -1.83 -25.63 14.40
N TYR A 60 -1.33 -26.25 15.47
CA TYR A 60 0.05 -26.06 15.94
C TYR A 60 1.09 -26.61 14.96
N ILE A 61 0.80 -27.73 14.29
CA ILE A 61 1.70 -28.31 13.28
C ILE A 61 1.75 -27.43 12.02
N SER A 62 0.58 -26.93 11.59
CA SER A 62 0.48 -26.04 10.42
C SER A 62 1.10 -24.66 10.65
N SER A 63 0.99 -24.08 11.85
CA SER A 63 1.59 -22.77 12.15
C SER A 63 3.12 -22.81 12.19
N ASN A 64 3.70 -23.98 12.51
CA ASN A 64 5.15 -24.19 12.62
C ASN A 64 5.78 -24.77 11.34
N ASN A 65 5.04 -24.89 10.22
CA ASN A 65 5.53 -25.41 8.93
C ASN A 65 6.22 -26.79 9.02
N ILE A 66 5.75 -27.67 9.90
CA ILE A 66 6.32 -29.02 10.04
C ILE A 66 5.76 -29.90 8.91
N PRO A 67 6.60 -30.49 8.02
CA PRO A 67 6.13 -31.28 6.90
C PRO A 67 5.61 -32.65 7.39
N ILE A 68 4.36 -32.97 7.06
CA ILE A 68 3.72 -34.27 7.32
C ILE A 68 3.79 -35.09 6.02
N LEU A 69 4.39 -36.28 6.07
CA LEU A 69 4.47 -37.19 4.92
C LEU A 69 3.15 -37.96 4.73
N SER A 70 2.67 -37.99 3.49
CA SER A 70 1.32 -38.37 3.07
C SER A 70 1.21 -39.82 2.62
N ASP A 71 1.51 -40.79 3.50
CA ASP A 71 1.31 -42.20 3.16
C ASP A 71 0.67 -42.95 4.34
N VAL A 72 -0.43 -43.66 4.05
CA VAL A 72 -1.24 -44.63 4.85
C VAL A 72 -2.29 -44.09 5.86
N PRO A 73 -3.38 -44.84 6.15
CA PRO A 73 -4.78 -44.39 6.09
C PRO A 73 -5.25 -43.81 7.44
N SER A 74 -5.94 -42.67 7.38
CA SER A 74 -6.26 -41.84 8.53
C SER A 74 -7.28 -42.49 9.49
N SER A 75 -6.88 -42.67 10.75
CA SER A 75 -7.78 -42.95 11.89
C SER A 75 -8.86 -41.86 12.08
N VAL A 76 -8.68 -40.71 11.41
CA VAL A 76 -9.66 -39.62 11.29
C VAL A 76 -10.93 -40.07 10.55
N ILE A 77 -10.82 -41.05 9.64
CA ILE A 77 -11.98 -41.61 8.93
C ILE A 77 -12.95 -42.25 9.92
N GLU A 78 -12.48 -43.05 10.90
CA GLU A 78 -13.34 -43.68 11.92
C GLU A 78 -14.05 -42.65 12.82
N PHE A 79 -13.45 -41.48 13.06
CA PHE A 79 -14.09 -40.39 13.81
C PHE A 79 -15.12 -39.59 13.00
N LEU A 80 -14.89 -39.47 11.68
CA LEU A 80 -15.76 -38.72 10.76
C LEU A 80 -16.90 -39.57 10.19
N GLU A 81 -16.70 -40.89 10.08
CA GLU A 81 -17.67 -41.87 9.58
C GLU A 81 -19.04 -41.81 10.27
N PRO A 82 -19.17 -41.74 11.61
CA PRO A 82 -20.48 -41.63 12.27
C PRO A 82 -21.17 -40.26 12.13
N VAL A 83 -20.47 -39.23 11.66
CA VAL A 83 -20.97 -37.85 11.54
C VAL A 83 -21.39 -37.52 10.11
N ILE A 84 -20.68 -38.10 9.13
CA ILE A 84 -20.84 -37.85 7.70
C ILE A 84 -21.69 -38.98 7.12
N HIS A 85 -23.01 -38.89 7.30
CA HIS A 85 -23.99 -39.82 6.73
C HIS A 85 -24.98 -39.15 5.76
N GLY A 86 -24.90 -37.83 5.61
CA GLY A 86 -25.84 -37.04 4.83
C GLY A 86 -25.66 -37.25 3.33
N THR A 87 -26.79 -37.38 2.63
CA THR A 87 -26.87 -37.43 1.16
C THR A 87 -26.40 -36.15 0.46
N SER A 88 -26.08 -35.08 1.22
CA SER A 88 -25.63 -33.78 0.71
C SER A 88 -24.45 -33.19 1.49
N TRP A 89 -23.50 -32.57 0.77
CA TRP A 89 -22.35 -31.85 1.34
C TRP A 89 -22.75 -30.74 2.33
N SER A 90 -23.92 -30.11 2.14
CA SER A 90 -24.42 -29.07 3.04
C SER A 90 -24.80 -29.60 4.42
N GLU A 91 -25.34 -30.82 4.51
CA GLU A 91 -25.72 -31.45 5.78
C GLU A 91 -24.49 -31.94 6.52
N ASN A 92 -23.54 -32.56 5.81
CA ASN A 92 -22.30 -33.05 6.39
C ASN A 92 -21.45 -31.91 6.98
N LEU A 93 -21.37 -30.76 6.28
CA LEU A 93 -20.67 -29.58 6.80
C LEU A 93 -21.36 -28.94 7.99
N LEU A 94 -22.70 -28.94 8.02
CA LEU A 94 -23.43 -28.42 9.17
C LEU A 94 -23.25 -29.32 10.40
N ALA A 95 -23.25 -30.64 10.22
CA ALA A 95 -22.98 -31.60 11.29
C ALA A 95 -21.56 -31.44 11.87
N LEU A 96 -20.56 -31.25 11.00
CA LEU A 96 -19.18 -30.96 11.39
C LEU A 96 -19.06 -29.67 12.20
N ILE A 97 -19.73 -28.60 11.75
CA ILE A 97 -19.69 -27.29 12.41
C ILE A 97 -20.46 -27.31 13.74
N ASN A 98 -21.52 -28.12 13.86
CA ASN A 98 -22.24 -28.32 15.13
C ASN A 98 -21.46 -29.13 16.17
N LEU A 99 -20.49 -29.94 15.74
CA LEU A 99 -19.68 -30.77 16.64
C LEU A 99 -18.53 -30.01 17.31
N LEU A 100 -18.23 -28.79 16.85
CA LEU A 100 -17.02 -28.06 17.21
C LEU A 100 -17.36 -26.68 17.78
N ASP A 101 -17.33 -26.59 19.11
CA ASP A 101 -17.60 -25.35 19.86
C ASP A 101 -16.60 -24.21 19.53
N SER A 102 -15.43 -24.53 18.98
CA SER A 102 -14.35 -23.56 18.69
C SER A 102 -14.42 -22.90 17.30
N GLY A 103 -15.37 -23.30 16.45
CA GLY A 103 -15.54 -22.77 15.09
C GLY A 103 -14.46 -23.23 14.10
N LEU A 104 -14.86 -23.46 12.85
CA LEU A 104 -13.94 -23.89 11.78
C LEU A 104 -13.51 -22.73 10.89
N THR A 105 -12.24 -22.67 10.51
CA THR A 105 -11.78 -21.84 9.39
C THR A 105 -11.80 -22.63 8.08
N LEU A 106 -11.77 -21.91 6.95
CA LEU A 106 -11.69 -22.55 5.63
C LEU A 106 -10.39 -23.37 5.44
N ASN A 107 -9.30 -22.96 6.10
CA ASN A 107 -8.03 -23.69 6.06
C ASN A 107 -8.11 -24.98 6.88
N ASP A 108 -8.79 -24.95 8.03
CA ASP A 108 -9.05 -26.15 8.83
C ASP A 108 -9.83 -27.20 8.02
N MET A 109 -10.80 -26.76 7.20
CA MET A 109 -11.58 -27.65 6.32
C MET A 109 -10.75 -28.24 5.18
N TYR A 110 -9.67 -27.57 4.78
CA TYR A 110 -8.76 -28.06 3.74
C TYR A 110 -7.67 -28.98 4.26
N LEU A 111 -7.46 -29.05 5.58
CA LEU A 111 -6.58 -30.06 6.18
C LEU A 111 -7.17 -31.48 6.07
N PHE A 112 -8.50 -31.59 5.94
CA PHE A 112 -9.22 -32.86 5.82
C PHE A 112 -9.74 -33.11 4.40
N ASP A 113 -9.19 -32.44 3.38
CA ASP A 113 -9.70 -32.51 2.02
C ASP A 113 -9.62 -33.94 1.42
N GLU A 114 -8.51 -34.63 1.64
CA GLU A 114 -8.30 -36.03 1.21
C GLU A 114 -9.25 -37.02 1.92
N GLU A 115 -9.45 -36.88 3.24
CA GLU A 115 -10.38 -37.75 3.99
C GLU A 115 -11.85 -37.50 3.61
N LEU A 116 -12.22 -36.24 3.40
CA LEU A 116 -13.57 -35.88 2.96
C LEU A 116 -13.84 -36.34 1.51
N GLU A 117 -12.82 -36.40 0.65
CA GLU A 117 -12.91 -36.98 -0.69
C GLU A 117 -13.21 -38.49 -0.62
N HIS A 118 -12.52 -39.21 0.27
CA HIS A 118 -12.68 -40.65 0.44
C HIS A 118 -14.06 -41.04 1.02
N LEU A 119 -14.56 -40.27 1.99
CA LEU A 119 -15.86 -40.53 2.65
C LEU A 119 -17.06 -40.16 1.77
N CYS A 120 -16.96 -39.10 0.96
CA CYS A 120 -18.12 -38.57 0.24
C CYS A 120 -18.35 -39.19 -1.15
N GLN A 121 -17.45 -40.06 -1.68
CA GLN A 121 -17.52 -40.80 -2.95
C GLN A 121 -17.97 -40.02 -4.22
N TYR A 122 -18.13 -38.71 -4.13
CA TYR A 122 -18.69 -37.86 -5.16
C TYR A 122 -17.88 -36.57 -5.23
N THR A 123 -17.30 -36.35 -6.41
CA THR A 123 -16.79 -35.09 -6.98
C THR A 123 -15.28 -34.86 -6.99
N GLN A 124 -14.78 -34.66 -8.21
CA GLN A 124 -13.39 -34.39 -8.60
C GLN A 124 -12.90 -32.96 -8.22
N ASN A 125 -13.54 -32.29 -7.24
CA ASN A 125 -13.15 -30.94 -6.80
C ASN A 125 -13.74 -30.53 -5.42
N VAL A 126 -13.40 -31.28 -4.37
CA VAL A 126 -13.90 -31.11 -2.99
C VAL A 126 -13.85 -29.65 -2.49
N LYS A 127 -12.75 -28.93 -2.75
CA LYS A 127 -12.56 -27.54 -2.31
C LYS A 127 -13.59 -26.58 -2.90
N ALA A 128 -14.00 -26.78 -4.15
CA ALA A 128 -15.01 -25.96 -4.81
C ALA A 128 -16.41 -26.27 -4.26
N THR A 129 -16.70 -27.55 -4.00
CA THR A 129 -17.97 -28.01 -3.44
C THR A 129 -18.18 -27.46 -2.03
N ILE A 130 -17.14 -27.48 -1.18
CA ILE A 130 -17.14 -26.89 0.18
C ILE A 130 -17.48 -25.39 0.14
N ARG A 131 -16.86 -24.62 -0.77
CA ARG A 131 -17.15 -23.18 -0.88
C ARG A 131 -18.60 -22.93 -1.31
N LYS A 132 -19.13 -23.75 -2.22
CA LYS A 132 -20.51 -23.64 -2.72
C LYS A 132 -21.53 -23.98 -1.63
N SER A 133 -21.29 -25.04 -0.86
CA SER A 133 -22.16 -25.45 0.25
C SER A 133 -22.10 -24.46 1.43
N LEU A 134 -20.93 -23.91 1.77
CA LEU A 134 -20.83 -22.85 2.78
C LEU A 134 -21.58 -21.57 2.37
N LYS A 135 -21.47 -21.16 1.10
CA LYS A 135 -22.28 -20.04 0.57
C LYS A 135 -23.77 -20.33 0.67
N TYR A 136 -24.19 -21.55 0.35
CA TYR A 136 -25.57 -21.98 0.49
C TYR A 136 -26.04 -21.95 1.95
N LEU A 137 -25.23 -22.44 2.89
CA LEU A 137 -25.56 -22.48 4.32
C LEU A 137 -25.64 -21.09 4.96
N ILE A 138 -24.79 -20.14 4.51
CA ILE A 138 -24.88 -18.72 4.89
C ILE A 138 -26.16 -18.10 4.30
N ALA A 139 -26.44 -18.34 3.01
CA ALA A 139 -27.65 -17.83 2.36
C ALA A 139 -28.93 -18.38 3.00
N SER A 140 -28.90 -19.63 3.48
CA SER A 140 -30.01 -20.28 4.19
C SER A 140 -30.06 -19.95 5.68
N LYS A 141 -29.24 -19.01 6.19
CA LYS A 141 -29.17 -18.60 7.61
C LYS A 141 -28.96 -19.75 8.60
N LYS A 142 -28.19 -20.79 8.22
CA LYS A 142 -27.84 -21.90 9.13
C LYS A 142 -26.49 -21.70 9.82
N ILE A 143 -25.59 -20.92 9.20
CA ILE A 143 -24.21 -20.68 9.68
C ILE A 143 -23.87 -19.18 9.52
N MET A 144 -23.11 -18.63 10.47
CA MET A 144 -22.56 -17.27 10.40
C MET A 144 -21.04 -17.31 10.17
N LYS A 145 -20.52 -16.34 9.41
CA LYS A 145 -19.08 -16.11 9.23
C LYS A 145 -18.66 -14.85 9.98
N THR A 146 -17.71 -14.96 10.90
CA THR A 146 -17.11 -13.81 11.60
C THR A 146 -16.07 -13.08 10.74
N SER A 147 -15.70 -11.86 11.11
CA SER A 147 -14.66 -11.05 10.46
C SER A 147 -13.28 -11.73 10.44
N ALA A 148 -12.99 -12.60 11.41
CA ALA A 148 -11.79 -13.44 11.49
C ALA A 148 -11.83 -14.67 10.55
N GLY A 149 -12.94 -14.91 9.84
CA GLY A 149 -13.07 -16.02 8.89
C GLY A 149 -13.50 -17.36 9.48
N LEU A 150 -13.97 -17.39 10.73
CA LEU A 150 -14.51 -18.58 11.41
C LEU A 150 -16.01 -18.77 11.08
N TYR A 151 -16.42 -20.01 10.89
CA TYR A 151 -17.81 -20.43 10.68
C TYR A 151 -18.38 -21.02 11.97
N PHE A 152 -19.53 -20.49 12.41
CA PHE A 152 -20.27 -20.97 13.59
C PHE A 152 -21.72 -21.33 13.24
N PRO A 153 -22.31 -22.34 13.90
CA PRO A 153 -23.73 -22.61 13.74
C PRO A 153 -24.55 -21.47 14.36
N ILE A 154 -25.66 -21.12 13.73
CA ILE A 154 -26.59 -20.12 14.30
C ILE A 154 -27.41 -20.86 15.37
N SER A 155 -26.85 -20.98 16.58
CA SER A 155 -27.59 -21.39 17.77
C SER A 155 -28.69 -20.36 18.03
N HIS A 156 -29.91 -20.81 18.32
CA HIS A 156 -31.09 -19.97 18.60
C HIS A 156 -30.98 -19.09 19.87
N GLN A 157 -29.79 -18.88 20.40
CA GLN A 157 -29.48 -18.04 21.53
C GLN A 157 -28.18 -17.29 21.25
N HIS A 158 -28.27 -16.18 20.51
CA HIS A 158 -27.44 -14.98 20.63
C HIS A 158 -28.19 -13.88 19.87
N GLN A 159 -29.37 -13.53 20.39
CA GLN A 159 -29.78 -12.14 20.33
C GLN A 159 -28.82 -11.39 21.25
N VAL A 160 -28.27 -10.33 20.69
CA VAL A 160 -27.65 -9.23 21.39
C VAL A 160 -28.45 -8.92 22.66
N THR A 161 -27.76 -8.92 23.79
CA THR A 161 -28.01 -7.99 24.90
C THR A 161 -26.62 -7.41 25.24
N ALA A 162 -26.26 -6.18 24.87
CA ALA A 162 -26.76 -4.92 25.43
C ALA A 162 -28.02 -5.09 26.26
N GLU A 163 -27.80 -5.17 27.57
CA GLU A 163 -28.68 -4.66 28.62
C GLU A 163 -30.16 -5.04 28.46
N ASP A 164 -30.58 -6.02 29.26
CA ASP A 164 -31.77 -5.84 30.06
C ASP A 164 -31.63 -6.68 31.33
N GLU A 165 -31.53 -5.98 32.46
CA GLU A 165 -32.16 -6.49 33.68
C GLU A 165 -33.64 -6.70 33.36
N SER A 166 -34.11 -7.90 33.71
CA SER A 166 -35.50 -8.34 33.68
C SER A 166 -36.54 -7.27 34.03
N GLY A 167 -37.62 -7.19 33.25
CA GLY A 167 -38.83 -6.49 33.72
C GLY A 167 -39.95 -6.27 32.71
N SER A 168 -40.60 -7.36 32.27
CA SER A 168 -42.03 -7.49 31.91
C SER A 168 -42.75 -6.41 31.07
N SER A 169 -43.36 -6.90 29.98
CA SER A 169 -44.68 -6.54 29.43
C SER A 169 -45.01 -5.06 29.24
N ASP A 170 -45.15 -4.63 27.97
CA ASP A 170 -46.39 -4.03 27.46
C ASP A 170 -46.25 -3.70 25.96
N PHE A 171 -46.66 -4.66 25.11
CA PHE A 171 -46.70 -4.49 23.65
C PHE A 171 -47.98 -3.76 23.18
N GLN A 172 -48.64 -3.02 24.07
CA GLN A 172 -49.92 -2.34 23.82
C GLN A 172 -49.79 -0.84 23.57
N ASP A 173 -48.59 -0.27 23.60
CA ASP A 173 -48.35 1.18 23.46
C ASP A 173 -47.53 1.58 22.20
N LEU A 174 -47.46 0.72 21.18
CA LEU A 174 -46.78 1.05 19.93
C LEU A 174 -47.52 2.12 19.11
N ASP A 175 -48.85 2.08 19.08
CA ASP A 175 -49.65 3.06 18.34
C ASP A 175 -49.67 4.44 19.04
N SER A 176 -49.50 4.48 20.37
CA SER A 176 -49.39 5.72 21.14
C SER A 176 -48.00 6.35 21.03
N LEU A 177 -46.93 5.54 20.88
CA LEU A 177 -45.57 5.97 20.59
C LEU A 177 -45.40 6.54 19.16
N ILE A 178 -45.94 5.86 18.15
CA ILE A 178 -45.91 6.32 16.75
C ILE A 178 -46.73 7.61 16.57
N SER A 179 -47.78 7.79 17.36
CA SER A 179 -48.63 8.99 17.36
C SER A 179 -48.13 10.09 18.30
N SER A 180 -47.04 9.87 19.04
CA SER A 180 -46.56 10.85 20.01
C SER A 180 -45.98 12.08 19.29
N PRO A 181 -46.29 13.31 19.76
CA PRO A 181 -45.79 14.53 19.13
C PRO A 181 -44.26 14.65 19.22
N ASN A 182 -43.62 14.02 20.20
CA ASN A 182 -42.15 13.96 20.30
C ASN A 182 -41.55 13.05 19.23
N PHE A 183 -42.11 11.87 19.00
CA PHE A 183 -41.63 10.94 17.97
C PHE A 183 -41.85 11.50 16.56
N GLN A 184 -43.00 12.14 16.29
CA GLN A 184 -43.22 12.83 15.02
C GLN A 184 -42.29 14.05 14.86
N ASN A 185 -41.97 14.78 15.93
CA ASN A 185 -40.98 15.85 15.87
C ASN A 185 -39.55 15.33 15.66
N GLU A 186 -39.17 14.19 16.23
CA GLU A 186 -37.90 13.51 15.98
C GLU A 186 -37.82 12.94 14.56
N LEU A 187 -38.91 12.43 14.00
CA LEU A 187 -38.99 11.94 12.62
C LEU A 187 -38.97 13.10 11.61
N ASN A 188 -39.56 14.24 11.96
CA ASN A 188 -39.43 15.49 11.20
C ASN A 188 -38.04 16.16 11.35
N GLN A 189 -37.27 15.82 12.40
CA GLN A 189 -35.90 16.31 12.64
C GLN A 189 -34.80 15.33 12.18
N ALA A 190 -35.13 14.05 11.99
CA ALA A 190 -34.27 13.06 11.38
C ALA A 190 -34.03 13.49 9.93
N LYS A 191 -32.85 14.09 9.70
CA LYS A 191 -32.38 14.49 8.37
C LYS A 191 -32.70 13.36 7.38
N GLU A 192 -33.38 13.68 6.28
CA GLU A 192 -33.53 12.77 5.15
C GLU A 192 -32.19 12.10 4.91
N VAL A 193 -32.12 10.78 5.09
CA VAL A 193 -30.91 10.04 4.73
C VAL A 193 -30.72 10.28 3.25
N ALA A 194 -29.60 10.90 2.89
CA ALA A 194 -29.29 11.32 1.53
C ALA A 194 -29.29 10.06 0.62
N ASN A 195 -30.43 9.82 -0.04
CA ASN A 195 -30.65 8.66 -0.90
C ASN A 195 -30.47 9.05 -2.36
N PHE A 196 -30.00 8.10 -3.17
CA PHE A 196 -29.79 8.29 -4.60
C PHE A 196 -31.09 8.72 -5.34
N GLU A 197 -32.25 8.36 -4.80
CA GLU A 197 -33.57 8.66 -5.35
C GLU A 197 -33.93 10.15 -5.30
N ASN A 198 -33.42 10.89 -4.31
CA ASN A 198 -33.73 12.32 -4.15
C ASN A 198 -32.80 13.24 -4.96
N ASN A 199 -31.86 12.67 -5.74
CA ASN A 199 -30.88 13.44 -6.50
C ASN A 199 -31.53 14.46 -7.45
N THR A 200 -32.66 14.13 -8.08
CA THR A 200 -33.36 15.04 -9.00
C THR A 200 -33.88 16.28 -8.28
N GLU A 201 -34.48 16.08 -7.10
CA GLU A 201 -35.02 17.17 -6.29
C GLU A 201 -33.91 18.10 -5.79
N TYR A 202 -32.81 17.54 -5.27
CA TYR A 202 -31.68 18.36 -4.81
C TYR A 202 -31.02 19.12 -5.97
N LEU A 203 -30.96 18.53 -7.17
CA LEU A 203 -30.44 19.20 -8.38
C LEU A 203 -31.36 20.34 -8.84
N GLU A 204 -32.68 20.16 -8.82
CA GLU A 204 -33.65 21.21 -9.14
C GLU A 204 -33.52 22.40 -8.18
N ARG A 205 -33.44 22.11 -6.88
CA ARG A 205 -33.22 23.14 -5.84
C ARG A 205 -31.89 23.87 -6.05
N PHE A 206 -30.82 23.13 -6.33
CA PHE A 206 -29.49 23.71 -6.58
C PHE A 206 -29.47 24.60 -7.84
N GLN A 207 -30.11 24.19 -8.94
CA GLN A 207 -30.15 24.98 -10.17
C GLN A 207 -31.03 26.24 -10.05
N GLY A 208 -32.10 26.17 -9.26
CA GLY A 208 -33.01 27.30 -9.05
C GLY A 208 -32.43 28.39 -8.13
N SER A 209 -31.89 28.01 -6.97
CA SER A 209 -31.49 28.96 -5.92
C SER A 209 -29.99 28.96 -5.58
N ARG A 210 -29.20 28.04 -6.15
CA ARG A 210 -27.80 27.79 -5.74
C ARG A 210 -27.64 27.59 -4.23
N ASP A 211 -28.60 26.89 -3.64
CA ASP A 211 -28.58 26.56 -2.22
C ASP A 211 -27.41 25.64 -1.87
N THR A 212 -26.63 26.04 -0.86
CA THR A 212 -25.45 25.29 -0.40
C THR A 212 -25.85 24.00 0.31
N LYS A 213 -26.99 23.98 1.01
CA LYS A 213 -27.46 22.78 1.72
C LYS A 213 -27.82 21.66 0.75
N SER A 214 -28.49 22.00 -0.35
CA SER A 214 -28.82 21.06 -1.42
C SER A 214 -27.56 20.45 -2.08
N LEU A 215 -26.48 21.23 -2.19
CA LEU A 215 -25.19 20.75 -2.68
C LEU A 215 -24.52 19.77 -1.71
N GLU A 216 -24.52 20.08 -0.40
CA GLU A 216 -23.98 19.18 0.63
C GLU A 216 -24.71 17.83 0.63
N LEU A 217 -26.04 17.85 0.59
CA LEU A 217 -26.86 16.64 0.50
C LEU A 217 -26.59 15.83 -0.77
N LEU A 218 -26.37 16.49 -1.91
CA LEU A 218 -26.00 15.82 -3.17
C LEU A 218 -24.63 15.14 -3.08
N VAL A 219 -23.65 15.81 -2.47
CA VAL A 219 -22.31 15.24 -2.28
C VAL A 219 -22.38 14.03 -1.35
N GLU A 220 -23.09 14.15 -0.22
CA GLU A 220 -23.29 13.05 0.73
C GLU A 220 -24.02 11.86 0.11
N ALA A 221 -25.13 12.08 -0.62
CA ALA A 221 -25.88 11.03 -1.30
C ALA A 221 -25.03 10.23 -2.29
N ASN A 222 -24.09 10.91 -2.97
CA ASN A 222 -23.27 10.31 -4.03
C ASN A 222 -21.84 9.95 -3.57
N ALA A 223 -21.49 10.12 -2.29
CA ALA A 223 -20.17 9.79 -1.76
C ALA A 223 -19.80 8.31 -1.98
N SER A 224 -20.76 7.40 -1.84
CA SER A 224 -20.58 5.96 -2.10
C SER A 224 -20.25 5.65 -3.57
N LEU A 225 -20.81 6.42 -4.51
CA LEU A 225 -20.49 6.29 -5.94
C LEU A 225 -19.04 6.69 -6.20
N VAL A 226 -18.59 7.81 -5.62
CA VAL A 226 -17.20 8.28 -5.74
C VAL A 226 -16.24 7.24 -5.19
N LYS A 227 -16.47 6.74 -3.97
CA LYS A 227 -15.65 5.69 -3.35
C LYS A 227 -15.59 4.44 -4.20
N LYS A 228 -16.72 3.99 -4.77
CA LYS A 228 -16.77 2.83 -5.67
C LYS A 228 -15.93 3.02 -6.93
N ILE A 229 -15.95 4.21 -7.53
CA ILE A 229 -15.14 4.52 -8.72
C ILE A 229 -13.66 4.61 -8.34
N ALA A 230 -13.32 5.31 -7.25
CA ALA A 230 -11.95 5.41 -6.74
C ALA A 230 -11.34 4.03 -6.45
N PHE A 231 -12.12 3.12 -5.84
CA PHE A 231 -11.69 1.75 -5.57
C PHE A 231 -11.36 0.96 -6.85
N GLN A 232 -11.94 1.27 -8.01
CA GLN A 232 -11.53 0.63 -9.27
C GLN A 232 -10.13 1.06 -9.73
N TYR A 233 -9.67 2.24 -9.28
CA TYR A 233 -8.40 2.83 -9.70
C TYR A 233 -7.26 2.67 -8.70
N HIS A 234 -7.50 2.10 -7.51
CA HIS A 234 -6.48 1.93 -6.47
C HIS A 234 -5.23 1.16 -6.95
N ASN A 235 -5.41 0.13 -7.80
CA ASN A 235 -4.30 -0.65 -8.35
C ASN A 235 -3.42 0.11 -9.34
N PHE A 236 -3.91 1.24 -9.88
CA PHE A 236 -3.12 2.11 -10.76
C PHE A 236 -2.42 3.23 -9.99
N ALA A 237 -2.68 3.35 -8.69
CA ALA A 237 -1.96 4.26 -7.81
C ALA A 237 -0.49 3.89 -7.77
N LYS A 238 0.38 4.90 -7.89
CA LYS A 238 1.80 4.75 -7.58
C LYS A 238 2.05 5.14 -6.13
N VAL A 239 3.23 4.77 -5.62
CA VAL A 239 3.64 5.03 -4.24
C VAL A 239 3.60 6.55 -4.01
N GLY A 240 2.62 7.01 -3.24
CA GLY A 240 2.42 8.43 -2.93
C GLY A 240 1.01 8.97 -3.18
N TYR A 241 0.10 8.23 -3.82
CA TYR A 241 -1.29 8.66 -4.02
C TYR A 241 -2.27 7.72 -3.32
N SER A 242 -2.89 8.20 -2.23
CA SER A 242 -3.76 7.38 -1.39
C SER A 242 -5.16 7.23 -1.98
N LEU A 243 -5.94 6.28 -1.46
CA LEU A 243 -7.36 6.15 -1.81
C LEU A 243 -8.13 7.40 -1.38
N ASP A 244 -7.80 7.98 -0.24
CA ASP A 244 -8.44 9.18 0.26
C ASP A 244 -8.20 10.36 -0.68
N ASP A 245 -6.97 10.51 -1.20
CA ASP A 245 -6.67 11.53 -2.22
C ASP A 245 -7.48 11.33 -3.51
N MET A 246 -7.67 10.06 -3.93
CA MET A 246 -8.54 9.74 -5.08
C MET A 246 -9.98 10.12 -4.82
N VAL A 247 -10.49 9.91 -3.61
CA VAL A 247 -11.86 10.26 -3.23
C VAL A 247 -12.02 11.77 -3.27
N VAL A 248 -11.08 12.53 -2.72
CA VAL A 248 -11.11 14.01 -2.75
C VAL A 248 -11.11 14.53 -4.20
N GLU A 249 -10.23 14.03 -5.08
CA GLU A 249 -10.26 14.43 -6.49
C GLU A 249 -11.55 13.97 -7.20
N GLY A 250 -12.09 12.81 -6.81
CA GLY A 250 -13.37 12.30 -7.30
C GLY A 250 -14.55 13.19 -6.90
N GLU A 251 -14.56 13.71 -5.67
CA GLU A 251 -15.55 14.68 -5.18
C GLU A 251 -15.46 16.01 -5.94
N ILE A 252 -14.25 16.49 -6.25
CA ILE A 252 -14.07 17.65 -7.14
C ILE A 252 -14.65 17.38 -8.53
N GLY A 253 -14.53 16.15 -9.04
CA GLY A 253 -15.19 15.70 -10.26
C GLY A 253 -16.71 15.68 -10.15
N LEU A 254 -17.25 15.20 -9.03
CA LEU A 254 -18.68 15.18 -8.74
C LEU A 254 -19.27 16.59 -8.71
N LEU A 255 -18.60 17.54 -8.04
CA LEU A 255 -19.03 18.94 -8.01
C LEU A 255 -19.16 19.54 -9.41
N LYS A 256 -18.18 19.28 -10.30
CA LYS A 256 -18.25 19.68 -11.72
C LYS A 256 -19.40 19.02 -12.47
N ALA A 257 -19.73 17.78 -12.12
CA ALA A 257 -20.90 17.11 -12.69
C ALA A 257 -22.19 17.81 -12.27
N ILE A 258 -22.33 18.14 -10.98
CA ILE A 258 -23.50 18.85 -10.43
C ILE A 258 -23.69 20.20 -11.13
N GLU A 259 -22.61 20.98 -11.30
CA GLU A 259 -22.67 22.30 -11.96
C GLU A 259 -23.11 22.25 -13.43
N LYS A 260 -22.79 21.17 -14.15
CA LYS A 260 -22.99 21.05 -15.60
C LYS A 260 -24.08 20.10 -16.02
N PHE A 261 -24.76 19.46 -15.06
CA PHE A 261 -25.79 18.50 -15.38
C PHE A 261 -27.05 19.22 -15.85
N ASP A 262 -27.69 18.71 -16.89
CA ASP A 262 -28.91 19.27 -17.44
C ASP A 262 -30.07 18.30 -17.16
N LEU A 263 -31.04 18.75 -16.36
CA LEU A 263 -32.22 17.98 -15.98
C LEU A 263 -33.16 17.74 -17.17
N SER A 264 -33.14 18.61 -18.18
CA SER A 264 -34.04 18.52 -19.35
C SER A 264 -33.77 17.29 -20.22
N LEU A 265 -32.57 16.71 -20.12
CA LEU A 265 -32.13 15.56 -20.91
C LEU A 265 -32.69 14.22 -20.40
N GLY A 266 -33.33 14.18 -19.21
CA GLY A 266 -34.01 12.98 -18.68
C GLY A 266 -33.10 11.79 -18.34
N ASN A 267 -31.78 11.97 -18.35
CA ASN A 267 -30.81 10.91 -18.01
C ASN A 267 -30.59 10.82 -16.50
N GLN A 268 -30.25 9.64 -16.01
CA GLN A 268 -29.88 9.45 -14.59
C GLN A 268 -28.58 10.19 -14.26
N PHE A 269 -28.58 10.98 -13.17
CA PHE A 269 -27.43 11.79 -12.76
C PHE A 269 -26.15 10.95 -12.56
N SER A 270 -26.26 9.75 -11.97
CA SER A 270 -25.12 8.83 -11.79
C SER A 270 -24.37 8.52 -13.08
N THR A 271 -25.09 8.42 -14.20
CA THR A 271 -24.50 8.09 -15.50
C THR A 271 -23.59 9.22 -15.97
N TYR A 272 -24.03 10.46 -15.79
CA TYR A 272 -23.24 11.65 -16.12
C TYR A 272 -22.09 11.88 -15.12
N ALA A 273 -22.38 11.79 -13.82
CA ALA A 273 -21.41 11.97 -12.74
C ALA A 273 -20.24 11.00 -12.86
N THR A 274 -20.50 9.74 -13.25
CA THR A 274 -19.45 8.73 -13.43
C THR A 274 -18.35 9.18 -14.39
N TYR A 275 -18.69 9.91 -15.47
CA TYR A 275 -17.70 10.42 -16.43
C TYR A 275 -16.78 11.46 -15.78
N TRP A 276 -17.35 12.44 -15.09
CA TRP A 276 -16.62 13.53 -14.45
C TRP A 276 -15.78 13.06 -13.26
N ILE A 277 -16.33 12.17 -12.42
CA ILE A 277 -15.61 11.55 -11.31
C ILE A 277 -14.39 10.79 -11.86
N ARG A 278 -14.60 9.92 -12.85
CA ARG A 278 -13.51 9.16 -13.50
C ARG A 278 -12.45 10.09 -14.09
N GLN A 279 -12.86 11.14 -14.81
CA GLN A 279 -11.94 12.09 -15.43
C GLN A 279 -11.10 12.81 -14.36
N ALA A 280 -11.71 13.26 -13.27
CA ALA A 280 -11.03 13.97 -12.20
C ALA A 280 -10.00 13.06 -11.51
N ILE A 281 -10.38 11.84 -11.15
CA ILE A 281 -9.47 10.84 -10.57
C ILE A 281 -8.30 10.53 -11.50
N LEU A 282 -8.57 10.26 -12.79
CA LEU A 282 -7.51 9.99 -13.76
C LEU A 282 -6.57 11.18 -13.97
N ARG A 283 -7.10 12.40 -13.92
CA ARG A 283 -6.31 13.64 -14.03
C ARG A 283 -5.49 13.88 -12.76
N GLY A 284 -6.05 13.69 -11.58
CA GLY A 284 -5.36 13.75 -10.28
C GLY A 284 -4.21 12.75 -10.26
N LEU A 285 -4.51 11.49 -10.57
CA LEU A 285 -3.52 10.42 -10.70
C LEU A 285 -2.41 10.80 -11.71
N ALA A 286 -2.75 11.30 -12.90
CA ALA A 286 -1.74 11.67 -13.89
C ALA A 286 -0.81 12.80 -13.41
N ASN A 287 -1.32 13.71 -12.58
CA ASN A 287 -0.63 14.93 -12.17
C ASN A 287 0.15 14.81 -10.86
N GLN A 288 -0.35 14.00 -9.91
CA GLN A 288 0.11 13.97 -8.52
C GLN A 288 0.69 12.61 -8.11
N SER A 289 0.45 11.52 -8.87
CA SER A 289 0.91 10.18 -8.45
C SER A 289 2.42 9.94 -8.57
N THR A 290 3.16 10.82 -9.23
CA THR A 290 4.60 10.65 -9.43
C THR A 290 5.37 11.76 -8.74
N THR A 291 6.47 11.42 -8.07
CA THR A 291 7.38 12.37 -7.43
C THR A 291 7.84 13.46 -8.39
N VAL A 292 8.18 13.07 -9.63
CA VAL A 292 8.44 14.00 -10.72
C VAL A 292 7.20 14.08 -11.61
N ARG A 293 6.65 15.28 -11.75
CA ARG A 293 5.46 15.53 -12.55
C ARG A 293 5.75 15.28 -14.03
N LEU A 294 4.99 14.37 -14.65
CA LEU A 294 5.05 14.12 -16.08
C LEU A 294 3.82 14.72 -16.80
N PRO A 295 4.00 15.43 -17.93
CA PRO A 295 2.88 15.88 -18.77
C PRO A 295 1.95 14.73 -19.19
N VAL A 296 0.65 15.02 -19.27
CA VAL A 296 -0.41 14.03 -19.58
C VAL A 296 -0.17 13.35 -20.93
N HIS A 297 0.28 14.08 -21.95
CA HIS A 297 0.54 13.50 -23.27
C HIS A 297 1.67 12.46 -23.22
N LEU A 298 2.74 12.68 -22.44
CA LEU A 298 3.82 11.71 -22.29
C LEU A 298 3.34 10.44 -21.58
N ARG A 299 2.55 10.59 -20.51
CA ARG A 299 1.94 9.45 -19.82
C ARG A 299 1.04 8.64 -20.76
N ASN A 300 0.22 9.30 -21.57
CA ASN A 300 -0.62 8.63 -22.57
C ASN A 300 0.22 7.88 -23.61
N THR A 301 1.33 8.47 -24.08
CA THR A 301 2.23 7.78 -25.03
C THR A 301 2.91 6.56 -24.41
N ILE A 302 3.32 6.63 -23.13
CA ILE A 302 3.89 5.49 -22.40
C ILE A 302 2.83 4.39 -22.21
N GLN A 303 1.61 4.76 -21.83
CA GLN A 303 0.52 3.78 -21.69
C GLN A 303 0.16 3.13 -23.03
N SER A 304 0.19 3.91 -24.13
CA SER A 304 0.01 3.36 -25.48
C SER A 304 1.14 2.40 -25.83
N MET A 305 2.39 2.75 -25.51
CA MET A 305 3.55 1.87 -25.69
C MET A 305 3.38 0.56 -24.94
N HIS A 306 2.90 0.58 -23.70
CA HIS A 306 2.62 -0.64 -22.91
C HIS A 306 1.52 -1.49 -23.51
N LYS A 307 0.43 -0.86 -23.98
CA LYS A 307 -0.66 -1.58 -24.65
C LYS A 307 -0.15 -2.25 -25.92
N THR A 308 0.61 -1.54 -26.75
CA THR A 308 1.20 -2.09 -27.97
C THR A 308 2.22 -3.18 -27.65
N ALA A 309 3.03 -3.01 -26.61
CA ALA A 309 3.98 -4.02 -26.15
C ALA A 309 3.25 -5.30 -25.72
N LYS A 310 2.18 -5.18 -24.93
CA LYS A 310 1.37 -6.32 -24.52
C LYS A 310 0.75 -7.04 -25.71
N LEU A 311 0.16 -6.31 -26.66
CA LEU A 311 -0.39 -6.89 -27.88
C LEU A 311 0.68 -7.65 -28.68
N LEU A 312 1.88 -7.08 -28.83
CA LEU A 312 2.99 -7.77 -29.51
C LEU A 312 3.50 -8.97 -28.72
N THR A 313 3.53 -8.89 -27.39
CA THR A 313 3.89 -10.04 -26.54
C THR A 313 2.90 -11.19 -26.73
N ASP A 314 1.60 -10.88 -26.82
CA ASP A 314 0.55 -11.85 -27.06
C ASP A 314 0.66 -12.45 -28.48
N GLU A 315 0.97 -11.63 -29.49
CA GLU A 315 1.19 -12.08 -30.89
C GLU A 315 2.46 -12.94 -31.06
N LEU A 316 3.57 -12.55 -30.41
CA LEU A 316 4.90 -13.14 -30.62
C LEU A 316 5.26 -14.20 -29.57
N SER A 317 4.49 -14.31 -28.49
CA SER A 317 4.80 -15.14 -27.31
C SER A 317 6.19 -14.87 -26.70
N ARG A 318 6.73 -13.65 -26.92
CA ARG A 318 8.00 -13.16 -26.37
C ARG A 318 7.95 -11.65 -26.21
N SER A 319 8.86 -11.09 -25.40
CA SER A 319 9.01 -9.64 -25.30
C SER A 319 9.37 -9.02 -26.67
N PRO A 320 8.69 -7.94 -27.09
CA PRO A 320 8.94 -7.31 -28.38
C PRO A 320 10.24 -6.50 -28.38
N SER A 321 10.92 -6.45 -29.53
CA SER A 321 12.09 -5.60 -29.74
C SER A 321 11.69 -4.13 -29.87
N ILE A 322 12.60 -3.21 -29.52
CA ILE A 322 12.43 -1.76 -29.71
C ILE A 322 12.07 -1.41 -31.17
N ARG A 323 12.65 -2.14 -32.15
CA ARG A 323 12.34 -1.95 -33.57
C ARG A 323 10.91 -2.38 -33.92
N GLU A 324 10.46 -3.50 -33.36
CA GLU A 324 9.11 -4.04 -33.60
C GLU A 324 8.05 -3.11 -32.99
N LEU A 325 8.31 -2.59 -31.79
CA LEU A 325 7.49 -1.56 -31.15
C LEU A 325 7.43 -0.27 -31.98
N ALA A 326 8.57 0.20 -32.49
CA ALA A 326 8.67 1.41 -33.31
C ALA A 326 7.82 1.31 -34.57
N VAL A 327 7.89 0.17 -35.26
CA VAL A 327 7.10 -0.09 -36.46
C VAL A 327 5.61 -0.13 -36.14
N LYS A 328 5.19 -0.86 -35.09
CA LYS A 328 3.76 -0.99 -34.74
C LYS A 328 3.17 0.34 -34.25
N MET A 329 3.95 1.18 -33.59
CA MET A 329 3.53 2.51 -33.11
C MET A 329 3.72 3.64 -34.14
N ASN A 330 4.32 3.38 -35.31
CA ASN A 330 4.67 4.39 -36.32
C ASN A 330 5.53 5.55 -35.78
N VAL A 331 6.51 5.24 -34.92
CA VAL A 331 7.44 6.22 -34.33
C VAL A 331 8.89 5.78 -34.51
N SER A 332 9.83 6.71 -34.35
CA SER A 332 11.26 6.37 -34.47
C SER A 332 11.74 5.46 -33.32
N THR A 333 12.77 4.67 -33.58
CA THR A 333 13.42 3.87 -32.52
C THR A 333 14.01 4.75 -31.42
N LYS A 334 14.56 5.93 -31.79
CA LYS A 334 15.10 6.92 -30.84
C LYS A 334 14.03 7.40 -29.86
N THR A 335 12.82 7.71 -30.35
CA THR A 335 11.72 8.15 -29.49
C THR A 335 11.26 7.07 -28.53
N ILE A 336 11.29 5.79 -28.91
CA ILE A 336 10.97 4.69 -27.97
C ILE A 336 12.03 4.56 -26.89
N ILE A 337 13.32 4.65 -27.26
CA ILE A 337 14.41 4.64 -26.28
C ILE A 337 14.22 5.79 -25.29
N GLN A 338 13.93 7.01 -25.77
CA GLN A 338 13.64 8.15 -24.90
C GLN A 338 12.44 7.91 -23.98
N LEU A 339 11.34 7.36 -24.47
CA LEU A 339 10.17 7.03 -23.65
C LEU A 339 10.50 5.99 -22.57
N GLN A 340 11.27 4.96 -22.91
CA GLN A 340 11.75 3.95 -21.95
C GLN A 340 12.72 4.56 -20.93
N THR A 341 13.61 5.46 -21.34
CA THR A 341 14.49 6.19 -20.42
C THR A 341 13.68 7.04 -19.45
N ILE A 342 12.72 7.81 -19.95
CA ILE A 342 11.85 8.64 -19.12
C ILE A 342 11.06 7.77 -18.14
N GLU A 343 10.55 6.63 -18.61
CA GLU A 343 9.82 5.70 -17.77
C GLU A 343 10.70 5.14 -16.65
N ASN A 344 11.88 4.63 -16.98
CA ASN A 344 12.79 4.01 -16.00
C ASN A 344 13.35 5.00 -14.99
N GLN A 345 13.60 6.25 -15.40
CA GLN A 345 14.20 7.28 -14.55
C GLN A 345 13.18 8.03 -13.69
N PHE A 346 12.00 8.35 -14.23
CA PHE A 346 11.07 9.29 -13.58
C PHE A 346 9.71 8.67 -13.24
N ASN A 347 9.33 7.56 -13.88
CA ASN A 347 7.99 6.99 -13.75
C ASN A 347 7.98 5.76 -12.85
N SER A 348 8.95 4.86 -12.98
CA SER A 348 9.20 3.78 -12.03
C SER A 348 9.57 4.41 -10.68
N ASN A 349 8.86 4.04 -9.61
CA ASN A 349 9.00 4.66 -8.29
C ASN A 349 10.47 4.91 -7.98
N LEU A 350 10.86 6.19 -7.92
CA LEU A 350 12.22 6.58 -7.56
C LEU A 350 12.56 5.83 -6.26
N PRO A 351 13.69 5.10 -6.22
CA PRO A 351 14.07 4.41 -5.01
C PRO A 351 14.25 5.45 -3.90
N SER A 352 13.64 5.20 -2.75
CA SER A 352 13.88 6.03 -1.56
C SER A 352 15.35 5.92 -1.16
N LEU A 353 16.00 7.05 -0.88
CA LEU A 353 17.37 7.09 -0.37
C LEU A 353 17.49 6.45 1.02
N ASP A 354 16.39 6.42 1.77
CA ASP A 354 16.30 5.78 3.09
C ASP A 354 16.10 4.27 3.01
N LYS A 355 15.96 3.71 1.80
CA LYS A 355 15.80 2.27 1.65
C LYS A 355 17.09 1.57 2.13
N PRO A 356 17.00 0.62 3.08
CA PRO A 356 18.18 -0.12 3.52
C PRO A 356 18.70 -1.03 2.41
N VAL A 357 20.01 -1.17 2.35
CA VAL A 357 20.69 -2.07 1.42
C VAL A 357 20.49 -3.50 1.90
N GLN A 358 20.27 -4.43 0.95
CA GLN A 358 19.97 -5.82 1.29
C GLN A 358 21.16 -6.48 1.97
N GLY A 359 20.99 -6.92 3.23
CA GLY A 359 22.01 -7.63 4.02
C GLY A 359 22.51 -6.85 5.24
N GLU A 360 22.31 -5.53 5.29
CA GLU A 360 22.77 -4.66 6.36
C GLU A 360 21.66 -3.67 6.74
N GLN A 361 21.14 -3.74 7.98
CA GLN A 361 20.02 -2.88 8.40
C GLN A 361 20.42 -1.42 8.63
N GLU A 362 21.72 -1.14 8.83
CA GLU A 362 22.22 0.20 9.14
C GLU A 362 22.63 1.01 7.90
N THR A 363 22.94 0.36 6.78
CA THR A 363 23.35 1.05 5.56
C THR A 363 22.16 1.37 4.68
N THR A 364 21.92 2.65 4.43
CA THR A 364 20.91 3.14 3.47
C THR A 364 21.54 3.42 2.11
N LEU A 365 20.71 3.54 1.07
CA LEU A 365 21.19 3.98 -0.26
C LEU A 365 21.85 5.36 -0.21
N LEU A 366 21.40 6.24 0.69
CA LEU A 366 22.02 7.56 0.91
C LEU A 366 23.49 7.44 1.29
N ASN A 367 23.85 6.49 2.16
CA ASN A 367 25.22 6.29 2.64
C ASN A 367 26.18 5.83 1.52
N LEU A 368 25.64 5.26 0.44
CA LEU A 368 26.43 4.78 -0.70
C LEU A 368 26.64 5.84 -1.78
N LEU A 369 25.91 6.94 -1.74
CA LEU A 369 26.03 7.99 -2.74
C LEU A 369 27.23 8.88 -2.43
N PRO A 370 28.23 8.96 -3.32
CA PRO A 370 29.32 9.90 -3.15
C PRO A 370 28.81 11.31 -3.37
N ASP A 371 29.27 12.25 -2.54
CA ASP A 371 29.16 13.66 -2.85
C ASP A 371 30.14 13.99 -3.97
N GLN A 372 29.63 14.43 -5.12
CA GLN A 372 30.47 14.78 -6.28
C GLN A 372 30.96 16.23 -6.21
N ASP A 373 30.28 17.07 -5.43
CA ASP A 373 30.56 18.50 -5.35
C ASP A 373 31.49 18.81 -4.16
N TYR A 374 31.70 17.86 -3.25
CA TYR A 374 32.55 18.01 -2.09
C TYR A 374 33.78 17.11 -2.14
N SER A 375 34.95 17.74 -2.19
CA SER A 375 36.24 17.08 -2.07
C SER A 375 37.04 17.78 -0.97
N VAL A 376 37.44 17.02 0.04
CA VAL A 376 38.31 17.53 1.14
C VAL A 376 39.66 17.99 0.58
N TYR A 377 40.10 17.42 -0.55
CA TYR A 377 41.31 17.86 -1.24
C TYR A 377 41.13 19.27 -1.80
N ASP A 378 39.97 19.58 -2.38
CA ASP A 378 39.68 20.90 -2.95
C ASP A 378 39.69 21.97 -1.85
N ASP A 379 39.19 21.67 -0.66
CA ASP A 379 39.23 22.61 0.48
C ASP A 379 40.67 22.88 0.96
N ILE A 380 41.50 21.85 1.05
CA ILE A 380 42.91 21.99 1.44
C ILE A 380 43.69 22.75 0.36
N GLU A 381 43.44 22.43 -0.90
CA GLU A 381 44.03 23.09 -2.06
C GLU A 381 43.65 24.57 -2.13
N ASN A 382 42.37 24.89 -1.94
CA ASN A 382 41.89 26.27 -1.88
C ASN A 382 42.48 27.03 -0.68
N ALA A 383 42.62 26.38 0.48
CA ALA A 383 43.26 26.98 1.66
C ALA A 383 44.75 27.27 1.43
N ASP A 384 45.49 26.35 0.78
CA ASP A 384 46.89 26.58 0.44
C ASP A 384 47.02 27.67 -0.64
N LEU A 385 46.19 27.63 -1.68
CA LEU A 385 46.16 28.65 -2.72
C LEU A 385 45.88 30.05 -2.15
N THR A 386 44.92 30.17 -1.22
CA THR A 386 44.63 31.46 -0.56
C THR A 386 45.79 31.92 0.32
N ALA A 387 46.44 31.03 1.07
CA ALA A 387 47.63 31.37 1.85
C ALA A 387 48.81 31.81 0.96
N GLN A 388 48.98 31.19 -0.21
CA GLN A 388 49.99 31.58 -1.19
C GLN A 388 49.68 32.94 -1.83
N LEU A 389 48.41 33.18 -2.20
CA LEU A 389 47.96 34.49 -2.68
C LEU A 389 48.22 35.58 -1.64
N ASP A 390 47.98 35.32 -0.36
CA ASP A 390 48.25 36.27 0.72
C ASP A 390 49.75 36.60 0.86
N ARG A 391 50.64 35.60 0.71
CA ARG A 391 52.09 35.82 0.67
C ARG A 391 52.50 36.69 -0.51
N LEU A 392 51.92 36.48 -1.69
CA LEU A 392 52.17 37.31 -2.87
C LEU A 392 51.67 38.74 -2.68
N LEU A 393 50.45 38.91 -2.15
CA LEU A 393 49.87 40.22 -1.88
C LEU A 393 50.70 41.01 -0.84
N ALA A 394 51.36 40.32 0.09
CA ALA A 394 52.26 40.94 1.06
C ALA A 394 53.56 41.52 0.45
N THR A 395 53.95 41.07 -0.76
CA THR A 395 55.11 41.65 -1.49
C THR A 395 54.79 43.01 -2.14
N LEU A 396 53.50 43.31 -2.33
CA LEU A 396 53.03 44.55 -2.91
C LEU A 396 52.97 45.65 -1.86
N THR A 397 52.97 46.90 -2.32
CA THR A 397 52.66 48.02 -1.41
C THR A 397 51.20 47.95 -0.97
N SER A 398 50.87 48.45 0.23
CA SER A 398 49.49 48.42 0.78
C SER A 398 48.43 48.97 -0.18
N ARG A 399 48.77 49.98 -1.00
CA ARG A 399 47.87 50.54 -2.02
C ARG A 399 47.73 49.66 -3.25
N GLU A 400 48.79 48.96 -3.65
CA GLU A 400 48.77 48.02 -4.78
C GLU A 400 47.97 46.75 -4.43
N SER A 401 48.15 46.20 -3.23
CA SER A 401 47.42 45.01 -2.78
C SER A 401 45.92 45.26 -2.63
N GLU A 402 45.51 46.40 -2.07
CA GLU A 402 44.10 46.74 -1.89
C GLU A 402 43.37 46.92 -3.23
N ILE A 403 44.03 47.53 -4.22
CA ILE A 403 43.49 47.68 -5.59
C ILE A 403 43.30 46.31 -6.24
N ILE A 404 44.25 45.37 -6.09
CA ILE A 404 44.15 44.02 -6.64
C ILE A 404 43.04 43.22 -5.94
N ILE A 405 42.95 43.29 -4.61
CA ILE A 405 41.91 42.61 -3.82
C ILE A 405 40.52 43.07 -4.28
N GLN A 406 40.29 44.37 -4.41
CA GLN A 406 38.99 44.92 -4.82
C GLN A 406 38.71 44.73 -6.31
N ARG A 407 39.75 44.67 -7.16
CA ARG A 407 39.60 44.42 -8.60
C ARG A 407 39.10 43.01 -8.89
N PHE A 408 39.67 42.02 -8.21
CA PHE A 408 39.37 40.60 -8.42
C PHE A 408 38.35 40.04 -7.40
N GLY A 409 37.88 40.85 -6.46
CA GLY A 409 36.92 40.41 -5.44
C GLY A 409 37.50 39.39 -4.45
N LEU A 410 38.80 39.49 -4.16
CA LEU A 410 39.46 38.60 -3.20
C LEU A 410 39.01 38.91 -1.77
N ARG A 411 39.05 37.92 -0.88
CA ARG A 411 38.66 38.03 0.55
C ARG A 411 37.21 38.50 0.73
N ASN A 412 36.28 37.88 0.01
CA ASN A 412 34.84 38.17 0.07
C ASN A 412 34.47 39.62 -0.29
N ASN A 413 35.29 40.29 -1.11
CA ASN A 413 34.94 41.59 -1.68
C ASN A 413 34.22 41.41 -3.01
N GLU A 414 33.37 42.37 -3.37
CA GLU A 414 32.82 42.43 -4.72
C GLU A 414 33.88 42.92 -5.72
N ALA A 415 33.92 42.30 -6.90
CA ALA A 415 34.85 42.70 -7.96
C ALA A 415 34.43 44.07 -8.54
N MET A 416 35.31 45.06 -8.43
CA MET A 416 35.06 46.43 -8.89
C MET A 416 35.66 46.70 -10.27
N THR A 417 35.02 47.59 -11.04
CA THR A 417 35.55 48.05 -12.33
C THR A 417 36.71 49.04 -12.14
N LEU A 418 37.56 49.20 -13.17
CA LEU A 418 38.65 50.20 -13.15
C LEU A 418 38.13 51.63 -12.95
N GLU A 419 36.91 51.91 -13.39
CA GLU A 419 36.26 53.22 -13.25
C GLU A 419 35.75 53.44 -11.82
N GLU A 420 35.17 52.43 -11.19
CA GLU A 420 34.75 52.46 -9.78
C GLU A 420 35.94 52.61 -8.84
N LEU A 421 37.00 51.83 -9.04
CA LEU A 421 38.26 52.00 -8.31
C LEU A 421 38.84 53.40 -8.55
N GLY A 422 38.68 53.94 -9.77
CA GLY A 422 39.09 55.29 -10.16
C GLY A 422 38.46 56.35 -9.27
N LYS A 423 37.14 56.27 -9.15
CA LYS A 423 36.33 57.14 -8.29
C LYS A 423 36.72 56.97 -6.82
N LYS A 424 36.91 55.74 -6.34
CA LYS A 424 37.24 55.45 -4.93
C LYS A 424 38.60 56.00 -4.49
N TYR A 425 39.63 55.88 -5.35
CA TYR A 425 41.00 56.31 -5.03
C TYR A 425 41.35 57.71 -5.55
N GLY A 426 40.40 58.42 -6.17
CA GLY A 426 40.63 59.74 -6.77
C GLY A 426 41.64 59.72 -7.92
N LEU A 427 41.66 58.63 -8.70
CA LEU A 427 42.61 58.40 -9.80
C LEU A 427 41.88 58.25 -11.14
N THR A 428 42.56 58.55 -12.24
CA THR A 428 42.05 58.23 -13.57
C THR A 428 42.02 56.71 -13.76
N ARG A 429 41.07 56.23 -14.57
CA ARG A 429 40.96 54.82 -14.98
C ARG A 429 42.32 54.27 -15.49
N GLU A 430 42.99 55.03 -16.33
CA GLU A 430 44.28 54.64 -16.91
C GLU A 430 45.38 54.54 -15.83
N ARG A 431 45.34 55.38 -14.81
CA ARG A 431 46.29 55.30 -13.70
C ARG A 431 46.12 54.02 -12.89
N ILE A 432 44.89 53.55 -12.68
CA ILE A 432 44.63 52.29 -11.98
C ILE A 432 45.05 51.10 -12.82
N ARG A 433 44.79 51.12 -14.14
CA ARG A 433 45.29 50.10 -15.08
C ARG A 433 46.81 49.98 -15.02
N GLN A 434 47.53 51.10 -14.92
CA GLN A 434 49.00 51.10 -14.76
C GLN A 434 49.43 50.48 -13.43
N ILE A 435 48.73 50.78 -12.32
CA ILE A 435 49.02 50.22 -11.00
C ILE A 435 48.76 48.71 -10.99
N GLU A 436 47.64 48.26 -11.55
CA GLU A 436 47.29 46.85 -11.74
C GLU A 436 48.38 46.12 -12.55
N ALA A 437 48.73 46.62 -13.73
CA ALA A 437 49.76 46.01 -14.57
C ALA A 437 51.13 45.93 -13.88
N LYS A 438 51.48 46.95 -13.09
CA LYS A 438 52.72 46.98 -12.31
C LYS A 438 52.67 45.98 -11.15
N ALA A 439 51.55 45.88 -10.44
CA ALA A 439 51.34 44.94 -9.35
C ALA A 439 51.38 43.49 -9.84
N LEU A 440 50.65 43.17 -10.92
CA LEU A 440 50.69 41.85 -11.56
C LEU A 440 52.11 41.49 -12.04
N LYS A 441 52.86 42.45 -12.60
CA LYS A 441 54.25 42.23 -13.01
C LYS A 441 55.18 41.96 -11.82
N LYS A 442 54.95 42.58 -10.67
CA LYS A 442 55.69 42.29 -9.42
C LYS A 442 55.34 40.90 -8.89
N MET A 443 54.05 40.59 -8.79
CA MET A 443 53.57 39.26 -8.36
C MET A 443 54.10 38.14 -9.25
N LYS A 444 54.14 38.35 -10.57
CA LYS A 444 54.68 37.38 -11.53
C LYS A 444 56.19 37.14 -11.32
N ARG A 445 56.96 38.18 -11.00
CA ARG A 445 58.40 38.05 -10.73
C ARG A 445 58.67 37.31 -9.43
N SER A 446 57.91 37.59 -8.36
CA SER A 446 58.02 36.85 -7.10
C SER A 446 57.49 35.41 -7.19
N SER A 447 56.52 35.17 -8.06
CA SER A 447 55.93 33.86 -8.34
C SER A 447 56.88 32.92 -9.10
N SER A 448 57.64 33.43 -10.09
CA SER A 448 58.66 32.63 -10.79
C SER A 448 59.85 32.21 -9.91
N GLU A 449 60.06 32.85 -8.77
CA GLU A 449 61.12 32.46 -7.84
C GLU A 449 60.69 31.29 -6.94
N LYS A 450 59.38 31.03 -6.72
CA LYS A 450 58.85 29.96 -5.88
C LYS A 450 57.40 29.54 -6.27
N TYR A 451 57.24 28.38 -6.91
CA TYR A 451 56.16 27.38 -6.68
C TYR A 451 54.70 27.57 -7.17
N ILE A 452 54.34 28.55 -8.02
CA ILE A 452 52.92 28.69 -8.49
C ILE A 452 52.65 28.06 -9.87
N ASP A 453 53.70 27.73 -10.64
CA ASP A 453 53.53 27.08 -11.94
C ASP A 453 53.04 25.61 -11.84
N ASP A 454 53.07 25.00 -10.65
CA ASP A 454 52.57 23.64 -10.39
C ASP A 454 51.03 23.54 -10.34
N TRP A 455 50.32 24.68 -10.34
CA TRP A 455 48.85 24.78 -10.23
C TRP A 455 48.14 25.04 -11.58
N LYS A 456 48.82 24.82 -12.71
CA LYS A 456 48.23 24.87 -14.06
C LYS A 456 47.71 23.51 -14.48
#